data_AF-A0A8J2MQ45-F1
#
_entry.id   AF-A0A8J2MQ45-F1
#
_cell.length_a   1.000
_cell.length_b   1.000
_cell.length_c   1.000
_cell.angle_alpha   90.00
_cell.angle_beta   90.00
_cell.angle_gamma   90.00
#
_symmetry.space_group_name_H-M   'P 1'
#
loop_
_entity.id
_entity.type
_entity.pdbx_description
1 polymer ?
#
loop_
_entity_poly.entity_id
_entity_poly.type
_entity_poly.pdbx_seq_one_letter_code
_entity_poly.pdbx_strand_id
1 'polypeptide(L)'
;MQLILSWFDAKEFPVSPHFLVPTLGGWYIHINIYAKLKTSIKNFSKGHVSKKSKVLSWSQFKKFINEAPDYIYLTKKVIAIFGVSGAIRGQEICDLAAQNVEDTGTQLIVTALKTKSKYLWTFVIGLEFREKIRQYPALRPKDTRTDRFFLQYHRVACIRQVFGKNSIAQAPKTIALLC
;
A
#
# COMPACT_ATOMS: atom_id res chain seq x y z
N MET A 1 -12.72 27.83 21.81
CA MET A 1 -13.86 27.14 21.16
C MET A 1 -14.86 28.19 20.70
N GLN A 2 -14.49 28.99 19.71
CA GLN A 2 -15.26 30.05 19.06
C GLN A 2 -14.55 30.31 17.72
N LEU A 3 -15.29 30.64 16.66
CA LEU A 3 -14.87 30.75 15.23
C LEU A 3 -15.27 29.59 14.30
N ILE A 4 -16.47 29.02 14.47
CA ILE A 4 -17.15 28.27 13.38
C ILE A 4 -18.51 28.91 13.00
N LEU A 5 -19.02 29.90 13.74
CA LEU A 5 -20.40 30.38 13.59
C LEU A 5 -20.58 31.73 12.85
N SER A 6 -19.60 32.24 12.09
CA SER A 6 -19.77 33.52 11.37
C SER A 6 -19.87 33.39 9.85
N TRP A 7 -20.17 32.19 9.32
CA TRP A 7 -20.20 31.94 7.87
C TRP A 7 -21.60 31.69 7.29
N PHE A 8 -22.65 31.90 8.08
CA PHE A 8 -24.04 31.71 7.65
C PHE A 8 -24.82 33.01 7.46
N ASP A 9 -24.13 34.12 7.13
CA ASP A 9 -24.82 35.32 6.61
C ASP A 9 -24.80 35.29 5.08
N ALA A 10 -25.85 34.67 4.56
CA ALA A 10 -26.16 34.58 3.15
C ALA A 10 -26.56 35.96 2.59
N LYS A 11 -25.66 36.59 1.84
CA LYS A 11 -26.04 37.54 0.79
C LYS A 11 -26.14 36.78 -0.54
N GLU A 12 -27.39 36.53 -0.91
CA GLU A 12 -27.94 36.39 -2.25
C GLU A 12 -27.03 35.77 -3.33
N PHE A 13 -27.20 34.46 -3.54
CA PHE A 13 -26.87 33.84 -4.81
C PHE A 13 -27.99 34.16 -5.82
N PRO A 14 -27.69 34.70 -7.01
CA PRO A 14 -28.71 34.88 -8.03
C PRO A 14 -29.19 33.51 -8.52
N VAL A 15 -30.43 33.19 -8.18
CA VAL A 15 -31.13 31.98 -8.63
C VAL A 15 -31.55 32.22 -10.08
N SER A 16 -30.88 31.57 -11.05
CA SER A 16 -31.35 31.56 -12.44
C SER A 16 -32.57 30.62 -12.55
N PRO A 17 -33.71 31.08 -13.08
CA PRO A 17 -34.95 30.31 -13.05
C PRO A 17 -35.11 29.52 -14.34
N HIS A 18 -34.60 28.29 -14.41
CA HIS A 18 -35.16 27.27 -15.30
C HIS A 18 -35.00 25.90 -14.66
N PHE A 19 -35.93 25.60 -13.75
CA PHE A 19 -36.21 24.24 -13.29
C PHE A 19 -37.13 23.57 -14.29
N LEU A 20 -36.57 22.66 -15.10
CA LEU A 20 -37.32 21.56 -15.71
C LEU A 20 -36.55 20.28 -15.42
N VAL A 21 -37.14 19.43 -14.58
CA VAL A 21 -36.77 18.01 -14.37
C VAL A 21 -37.68 17.22 -15.33
N PRO A 22 -37.33 16.03 -15.90
CA PRO A 22 -36.40 15.04 -15.35
C PRO A 22 -35.55 14.24 -16.37
N THR A 23 -34.52 13.51 -15.92
CA THR A 23 -34.27 12.08 -16.26
C THR A 23 -32.95 11.58 -15.65
N LEU A 24 -32.95 10.28 -15.36
CA LEU A 24 -31.90 9.39 -14.83
C LEU A 24 -30.44 9.72 -15.26
N GLY A 25 -29.77 10.59 -14.52
CA GLY A 25 -28.34 10.84 -14.67
C GLY A 25 -27.82 11.61 -13.47
N GLY A 26 -27.01 10.96 -12.63
CA GLY A 26 -26.40 11.62 -11.48
C GLY A 26 -25.61 12.85 -11.92
N TRP A 27 -25.89 14.01 -11.33
CA TRP A 27 -25.19 15.26 -11.63
C TRP A 27 -23.74 15.15 -11.15
N TYR A 28 -22.84 14.79 -12.05
CA TYR A 28 -21.41 14.88 -11.81
C TYR A 28 -21.00 16.35 -11.80
N ILE A 29 -20.93 16.94 -10.61
CA ILE A 29 -20.35 18.26 -10.42
C ILE A 29 -18.84 18.14 -10.62
N HIS A 30 -18.35 18.55 -11.79
CA HIS A 30 -16.92 18.61 -12.05
C HIS A 30 -16.30 19.78 -11.28
N ILE A 31 -15.59 19.47 -10.18
CA ILE A 31 -14.80 20.44 -9.41
C ILE A 31 -13.82 21.24 -10.29
N ASN A 32 -13.50 20.72 -11.47
CA ASN A 32 -12.63 21.34 -12.44
C ASN A 32 -13.14 22.68 -13.00
N ILE A 33 -14.45 22.93 -12.96
CA ILE A 33 -15.11 24.12 -13.51
C ILE A 33 -14.91 25.34 -12.59
N TYR A 34 -14.63 25.13 -11.30
CA TYR A 34 -14.57 26.20 -10.32
C TYR A 34 -13.15 26.73 -10.10
N ALA A 35 -12.73 27.70 -10.91
CA ALA A 35 -11.39 28.29 -10.85
C ALA A 35 -11.09 28.95 -9.49
N LYS A 36 -12.04 29.71 -8.92
CA LYS A 36 -11.88 30.37 -7.61
C LYS A 36 -11.67 29.34 -6.49
N LEU A 37 -12.47 28.27 -6.48
CA LEU A 37 -12.36 27.17 -5.52
C LEU A 37 -10.99 26.49 -5.58
N LYS A 38 -10.48 26.18 -6.80
CA LYS A 38 -9.15 25.61 -6.99
C LYS A 38 -8.06 26.50 -6.40
N THR A 39 -8.11 27.80 -6.67
CA THR A 39 -7.13 28.76 -6.18
C THR A 39 -7.18 28.83 -4.65
N SER A 40 -8.37 28.84 -4.05
CA SER A 40 -8.55 28.79 -2.60
C SER A 40 -7.96 27.50 -2.01
N ILE A 41 -8.27 26.32 -2.54
CA ILE A 41 -7.70 25.04 -2.06
C ILE A 41 -6.17 25.03 -2.14
N LYS A 42 -5.61 25.51 -3.26
CA LYS A 42 -4.15 25.65 -3.41
C LYS A 42 -3.57 26.60 -2.37
N ASN A 43 -4.21 27.74 -2.12
CA ASN A 43 -3.78 28.69 -1.10
C ASN A 43 -3.86 28.10 0.32
N PHE A 44 -4.92 27.35 0.65
CA PHE A 44 -5.02 26.63 1.92
C PHE A 44 -3.96 25.53 2.07
N SER A 45 -3.50 24.95 0.97
CA SER A 45 -2.42 23.96 0.99
C SER A 45 -1.01 24.57 1.12
N LYS A 46 -0.84 25.88 0.89
CA LYS A 46 0.46 26.54 1.02
C LYS A 46 0.93 26.48 2.47
N GLY A 47 2.16 26.03 2.67
CA GLY A 47 2.73 25.83 4.02
C GLY A 47 2.23 24.57 4.72
N HIS A 48 1.42 23.71 4.08
CA HIS A 48 1.04 22.43 4.67
C HIS A 48 2.26 21.54 4.86
N VAL A 49 2.59 21.25 6.13
CA VAL A 49 3.60 20.27 6.49
C VAL A 49 2.89 18.94 6.72
N SER A 50 3.17 17.96 5.86
CA SER A 50 2.61 16.61 6.00
C SER A 50 3.02 16.00 7.34
N LYS A 51 2.06 15.49 8.13
CA LYS A 51 2.38 14.68 9.31
C LYS A 51 3.19 13.46 8.88
N LYS A 52 4.43 13.36 9.33
CA LYS A 52 5.28 12.19 9.08
C LYS A 52 4.95 11.09 10.09
N SER A 53 4.93 9.85 9.64
CA SER A 53 4.88 8.69 10.54
C SER A 53 6.23 8.52 11.26
N LYS A 54 6.21 7.93 12.45
CA LYS A 54 7.43 7.52 13.15
C LYS A 54 8.23 6.58 12.24
N VAL A 55 9.54 6.84 12.11
CA VAL A 55 10.43 5.98 11.33
C VAL A 55 10.65 4.68 12.11
N LEU A 56 10.50 3.54 11.43
CA LEU A 56 10.72 2.23 12.01
C LEU A 56 12.22 2.03 12.26
N SER A 57 12.61 1.78 13.52
CA SER A 57 14.01 1.49 13.84
C SER A 57 14.38 0.05 13.49
N TRP A 58 15.69 -0.21 13.33
CA TRP A 58 16.19 -1.57 13.08
C TRP A 58 15.87 -2.55 14.21
N SER A 59 15.94 -2.10 15.46
CA SER A 59 15.58 -2.92 16.63
C SER A 59 14.10 -3.29 16.62
N GLN A 60 13.21 -2.35 16.32
CA GLN A 60 11.78 -2.60 16.18
C GLN A 60 11.48 -3.55 15.02
N PHE A 61 12.17 -3.39 13.88
CA PHE A 61 12.05 -4.30 12.75
C PHE A 61 12.43 -5.73 13.13
N LYS A 62 13.62 -5.95 13.74
CA LYS A 62 14.04 -7.27 14.20
C LYS A 62 13.07 -7.87 15.21
N LYS A 63 12.60 -7.06 16.16
CA LYS A 63 11.59 -7.46 17.14
C LYS A 63 10.34 -8.00 16.45
N PHE A 64 9.81 -7.26 15.47
CA PHE A 64 8.63 -7.69 14.71
C PHE A 64 8.86 -8.99 13.94
N ILE A 65 10.01 -9.14 13.26
CA ILE A 65 10.31 -10.36 12.49
C ILE A 65 10.43 -11.59 13.40
N ASN A 66 10.98 -11.44 14.60
CA ASN A 66 11.23 -12.56 15.51
C ASN A 66 10.05 -12.88 16.44
N GLU A 67 9.41 -11.87 17.04
CA GLU A 67 8.40 -12.07 18.09
C GLU A 67 6.97 -12.17 17.56
N ALA A 68 6.63 -11.52 16.44
CA ALA A 68 5.25 -11.52 15.98
C ALA A 68 4.80 -12.93 15.56
N PRO A 69 3.55 -13.33 15.78
CA PRO A 69 3.10 -14.68 15.45
C PRO A 69 3.06 -14.92 13.93
N ASP A 70 3.73 -15.98 13.49
CA ASP A 70 3.79 -16.32 12.05
C ASP A 70 2.42 -16.69 11.49
N TYR A 71 1.56 -17.37 12.27
CA TYR A 71 0.23 -17.81 11.84
C TYR A 71 -0.73 -16.67 11.42
N ILE A 72 -0.44 -15.41 11.79
CA ILE A 72 -1.15 -14.21 11.33
C ILE A 72 -0.26 -13.36 10.42
N TYR A 73 1.00 -13.17 10.77
CA TYR A 73 1.83 -12.10 10.19
C TYR A 73 2.90 -12.58 9.21
N LEU A 74 3.00 -13.88 8.88
CA LEU A 74 4.04 -14.41 7.99
C LEU A 74 4.18 -13.62 6.70
N THR A 75 3.08 -13.40 5.95
CA THR A 75 3.12 -12.62 4.70
C THR A 75 3.58 -11.19 4.93
N LYS A 76 3.16 -10.55 6.03
CA LYS A 76 3.56 -9.18 6.35
C LYS A 76 5.04 -9.09 6.73
N LYS A 77 5.58 -10.11 7.41
CA LYS A 77 7.02 -10.25 7.68
C LYS A 77 7.82 -10.34 6.38
N VAL A 78 7.39 -11.21 5.46
CA VAL A 78 8.04 -11.35 4.14
C VAL A 78 7.98 -10.03 3.35
N ILE A 79 6.82 -9.36 3.31
CA ILE A 79 6.68 -8.04 2.68
C ILE A 79 7.63 -7.01 3.32
N ALA A 80 7.75 -7.01 4.65
CA ALA A 80 8.64 -6.10 5.36
C ALA A 80 10.11 -6.33 5.01
N ILE A 81 10.54 -7.59 4.94
CA ILE A 81 11.90 -7.97 4.53
C ILE A 81 12.18 -7.49 3.11
N PHE A 82 11.28 -7.76 2.17
CA PHE A 82 11.42 -7.29 0.79
C PHE A 82 11.51 -5.76 0.72
N GLY A 83 10.67 -5.07 1.49
CA GLY A 83 10.67 -3.61 1.58
C GLY A 83 11.97 -3.03 2.14
N VAL A 84 12.54 -3.63 3.20
CA VAL A 84 13.79 -3.15 3.83
C VAL A 84 15.02 -3.48 2.98
N SER A 85 15.09 -4.70 2.40
CA SER A 85 16.25 -5.13 1.61
C SER A 85 16.28 -4.51 0.22
N GLY A 86 15.12 -4.36 -0.44
CA GLY A 86 15.05 -3.86 -1.81
C GLY A 86 14.65 -2.39 -1.93
N ALA A 87 13.91 -1.83 -0.97
CA ALA A 87 13.14 -0.59 -1.19
C ALA A 87 12.15 -0.69 -2.38
N ILE A 88 11.61 -1.90 -2.60
CA ILE A 88 10.65 -2.22 -3.66
C ILE A 88 9.30 -1.54 -3.41
N ARG A 89 8.65 -1.03 -4.47
CA ARG A 89 7.35 -0.35 -4.35
C ARG A 89 6.22 -1.37 -4.18
N GLY A 90 5.14 -0.98 -3.50
CA GLY A 90 3.98 -1.85 -3.30
C GLY A 90 3.35 -2.40 -4.60
N GLN A 91 3.44 -1.67 -5.71
CA GLN A 91 3.00 -2.19 -7.02
C GLN A 91 3.93 -3.30 -7.52
N GLU A 92 5.25 -3.10 -7.42
CA GLU A 92 6.27 -4.04 -7.86
C GLU A 92 6.21 -5.33 -7.00
N ILE A 93 5.92 -5.21 -5.70
CA ILE A 93 5.62 -6.34 -4.81
C ILE A 93 4.35 -7.07 -5.27
N CYS A 94 3.27 -6.34 -5.59
CA CYS A 94 1.98 -6.90 -5.98
C CYS A 94 2.04 -7.73 -7.27
N ASP A 95 2.89 -7.31 -8.22
CA ASP A 95 3.02 -7.93 -9.53
C ASP A 95 4.22 -8.90 -9.62
N LEU A 96 4.98 -9.07 -8.53
CA LEU A 96 6.12 -9.97 -8.48
C LEU A 96 5.68 -11.42 -8.76
N ALA A 97 6.32 -12.08 -9.72
CA ALA A 97 6.06 -13.49 -10.03
C ALA A 97 6.88 -14.42 -9.12
N ALA A 98 6.35 -15.61 -8.82
CA ALA A 98 7.00 -16.58 -7.95
C ALA A 98 8.32 -17.11 -8.53
N GLN A 99 8.39 -17.25 -9.85
CA GLN A 99 9.59 -17.65 -10.59
C GLN A 99 10.73 -16.63 -10.52
N ASN A 100 10.44 -15.37 -10.21
CA ASN A 100 11.45 -14.33 -10.13
C ASN A 100 12.13 -14.26 -8.75
N VAL A 101 11.83 -15.22 -7.88
CA VAL A 101 12.40 -15.35 -6.54
C VAL A 101 13.24 -16.62 -6.54
N GLU A 102 14.56 -16.44 -6.58
CA GLU A 102 15.52 -17.54 -6.67
C GLU A 102 16.23 -17.71 -5.33
N ASP A 103 16.32 -18.95 -4.83
CA ASP A 103 17.08 -19.30 -3.64
C ASP A 103 18.38 -20.02 -4.04
N THR A 104 19.51 -19.35 -3.87
CA THR A 104 20.85 -19.89 -4.19
C THR A 104 21.41 -20.74 -3.02
N GLY A 105 20.67 -20.89 -1.92
CA GLY A 105 21.12 -21.59 -0.71
C GLY A 105 21.89 -20.70 0.26
N THR A 106 22.70 -19.76 -0.26
CA THR A 106 23.41 -18.75 0.52
C THR A 106 22.67 -17.43 0.58
N GLN A 107 21.89 -17.09 -0.44
CA GLN A 107 21.18 -15.82 -0.52
C GLN A 107 19.95 -15.98 -1.39
N LEU A 108 19.01 -15.06 -1.22
CA LEU A 108 17.78 -15.05 -2.00
C LEU A 108 17.81 -13.85 -2.94
N ILE A 109 17.70 -14.14 -4.23
CA ILE A 109 17.80 -13.17 -5.32
C ILE A 109 16.39 -12.90 -5.82
N VAL A 110 15.98 -11.64 -5.81
CA VAL A 110 14.66 -11.22 -6.26
C VAL A 110 14.79 -10.30 -7.47
N THR A 111 14.16 -10.68 -8.56
CA THR A 111 14.13 -9.89 -9.80
C THR A 111 12.74 -9.27 -9.99
N ALA A 112 12.67 -7.93 -9.99
CA ALA A 112 11.42 -7.20 -10.13
C ALA A 112 11.45 -6.26 -11.34
N LEU A 113 10.29 -6.03 -11.96
CA LEU A 113 10.14 -5.02 -13.00
C LEU A 113 9.84 -3.67 -12.37
N LYS A 114 10.63 -2.64 -12.70
CA LYS A 114 10.38 -1.29 -12.20
C LYS A 114 9.22 -0.65 -12.94
N THR A 115 8.10 -0.40 -12.26
CA THR A 115 6.86 0.07 -12.89
C THR A 115 7.03 1.37 -13.69
N LYS A 116 7.88 2.30 -13.23
CA LYS A 116 8.05 3.61 -13.90
C LYS A 116 9.00 3.60 -15.10
N SER A 117 10.02 2.74 -15.06
CA SER A 117 11.14 2.79 -16.02
C SER A 117 11.27 1.54 -16.87
N LYS A 118 10.40 0.54 -16.64
CA LYS A 118 10.31 -0.74 -17.35
C LYS A 118 11.60 -1.57 -17.41
N TYR A 119 12.63 -1.24 -16.61
CA TYR A 119 13.82 -2.06 -16.49
C TYR A 119 13.65 -3.12 -15.38
N LEU A 120 14.27 -4.27 -15.60
CA LEU A 120 14.43 -5.31 -14.59
C LEU A 120 15.51 -4.88 -13.62
N TRP A 121 15.23 -5.02 -12.33
CA TRP A 121 16.22 -4.78 -11.30
C TRP A 121 16.17 -5.89 -10.28
N THR A 122 17.34 -6.21 -9.76
CA THR A 122 17.55 -7.36 -8.90
C THR A 122 18.15 -6.90 -7.59
N PHE A 123 17.70 -7.48 -6.49
CA PHE A 123 18.27 -7.24 -5.18
C PHE A 123 18.46 -8.55 -4.43
N VAL A 124 19.39 -8.53 -3.47
CA VAL A 124 19.79 -9.69 -2.70
C VAL A 124 19.27 -9.54 -1.28
N ILE A 125 18.71 -10.62 -0.75
CA ILE A 125 18.29 -10.73 0.65
C ILE A 125 19.28 -11.63 1.38
N GLY A 126 19.78 -11.13 2.51
CA GLY A 126 20.76 -11.83 3.34
C GLY A 126 20.21 -13.07 4.05
N LEU A 127 21.13 -13.92 4.52
CA LEU A 127 20.87 -15.19 5.20
C LEU A 127 19.92 -15.07 6.40
N GLU A 128 20.01 -13.96 7.15
CA GLU A 128 19.26 -13.77 8.40
C GLU A 128 17.73 -13.86 8.21
N PHE A 129 17.22 -13.57 7.01
CA PHE A 129 15.78 -13.59 6.72
C PHE A 129 15.36 -14.74 5.78
N ARG A 130 16.32 -15.51 5.27
CA ARG A 130 16.09 -16.55 4.26
C ARG A 130 15.08 -17.59 4.71
N GLU A 131 15.26 -18.13 5.92
CA GLU A 131 14.36 -19.17 6.46
C GLU A 131 12.91 -18.68 6.56
N LYS A 132 12.71 -17.43 6.96
CA LYS A 132 11.37 -16.83 7.05
C LYS A 132 10.73 -16.70 5.67
N ILE A 133 11.51 -16.33 4.66
CA ILE A 133 11.00 -16.24 3.28
C ILE A 133 10.71 -17.63 2.73
N ARG A 134 11.57 -18.63 2.98
CA ARG A 134 11.42 -20.00 2.48
C ARG A 134 10.18 -20.71 3.04
N GLN A 135 9.79 -20.40 4.27
CA GLN A 135 8.55 -20.90 4.88
C GLN A 135 7.30 -20.51 4.07
N TYR A 136 7.30 -19.35 3.43
CA TYR A 136 6.12 -18.82 2.77
C TYR A 136 5.74 -19.59 1.48
N PRO A 137 6.66 -19.82 0.50
CA PRO A 137 6.39 -20.66 -0.67
C PRO A 137 6.00 -22.10 -0.31
N ALA A 138 6.52 -22.65 0.78
CA ALA A 138 6.20 -24.01 1.22
C ALA A 138 4.71 -24.18 1.60
N LEU A 139 4.07 -23.11 2.06
CA LEU A 139 2.64 -23.09 2.42
C LEU A 139 1.72 -22.75 1.24
N ARG A 140 2.29 -22.57 0.04
CA ARG A 140 1.55 -22.18 -1.15
C ARG A 140 0.84 -23.40 -1.77
N PRO A 141 -0.44 -23.28 -2.14
CA PRO A 141 -1.11 -24.34 -2.90
C PRO A 141 -0.47 -24.50 -4.29
N LYS A 142 -0.17 -25.75 -4.67
CA LYS A 142 0.41 -26.08 -5.99
C LYS A 142 -0.53 -25.71 -7.13
N ASP A 143 -1.83 -25.84 -6.89
CA ASP A 143 -2.90 -25.53 -7.83
C ASP A 143 -3.32 -24.04 -7.72
N THR A 144 -2.49 -23.15 -8.27
CA THR A 144 -2.76 -21.71 -8.33
C THR A 144 -2.81 -21.25 -9.79
N ARG A 145 -3.87 -20.54 -10.18
CA ARG A 145 -4.04 -19.99 -11.54
C ARG A 145 -3.20 -18.73 -11.84
N THR A 146 -2.49 -18.23 -10.83
CA THR A 146 -1.75 -16.96 -10.89
C THR A 146 -0.30 -17.18 -10.53
N ASP A 147 0.58 -16.53 -11.29
CA ASP A 147 2.03 -16.63 -11.07
C ASP A 147 2.55 -15.69 -9.97
N ARG A 148 1.70 -14.81 -9.44
CA ARG A 148 2.07 -13.82 -8.42
C ARG A 148 2.64 -14.49 -7.17
N PHE A 149 3.77 -14.01 -6.66
CA PHE A 149 4.43 -14.54 -5.46
C PHE A 149 3.54 -14.40 -4.21
N PHE A 150 2.92 -13.23 -4.01
CA PHE A 150 2.09 -12.97 -2.84
C PHE A 150 0.62 -13.37 -3.03
N LEU A 151 0.22 -14.38 -2.27
CA LEU A 151 -1.16 -14.82 -2.06
C LEU A 151 -1.67 -14.40 -0.67
N GLN A 152 -2.99 -14.37 -0.51
CA GLN A 152 -3.60 -14.20 0.80
C GLN A 152 -3.20 -15.33 1.75
N TYR A 153 -3.00 -14.98 3.01
CA TYR A 153 -2.60 -15.90 4.06
C TYR A 153 -3.58 -15.81 5.21
N HIS A 154 -4.09 -16.97 5.63
CA HIS A 154 -5.09 -17.04 6.68
C HIS A 154 -4.81 -18.26 7.56
N ARG A 155 -4.67 -18.02 8.88
CA ARG A 155 -4.58 -19.05 9.93
C ARG A 155 -3.76 -20.26 9.50
N VAL A 156 -2.48 -20.04 9.20
CA VAL A 156 -1.45 -21.07 8.88
C VAL A 156 -1.27 -21.42 7.39
N ALA A 157 -2.19 -21.11 6.47
CA ALA A 157 -2.05 -21.48 5.05
C ALA A 157 -2.28 -20.33 4.06
N CYS A 158 -1.70 -20.46 2.86
CA CYS A 158 -1.97 -19.55 1.74
C CYS A 158 -3.27 -19.95 1.01
N ILE A 159 -4.15 -18.98 0.79
CA ILE A 159 -5.37 -19.11 -0.01
C ILE A 159 -5.05 -18.72 -1.44
N ARG A 160 -5.72 -19.33 -2.43
CA ARG A 160 -5.53 -19.06 -3.88
C ARG A 160 -5.85 -17.62 -4.32
N GLN A 161 -6.34 -16.77 -3.43
CA GLN A 161 -6.64 -15.37 -3.75
C GLN A 161 -5.35 -14.54 -3.75
N VAL A 162 -5.21 -13.66 -4.74
CA VAL A 162 -4.05 -12.77 -4.84
C VAL A 162 -4.03 -11.77 -3.69
N PHE A 163 -2.83 -11.44 -3.23
CA PHE A 163 -2.65 -10.40 -2.21
C PHE A 163 -2.73 -9.02 -2.87
N GLY A 164 -3.75 -8.25 -2.51
CA GLY A 164 -4.04 -6.97 -3.18
C GLY A 164 -3.05 -5.84 -2.81
N LYS A 165 -2.86 -4.91 -3.75
CA LYS A 165 -2.02 -3.71 -3.57
C LYS A 165 -2.37 -2.91 -2.31
N ASN A 166 -3.66 -2.72 -2.02
CA ASN A 166 -4.09 -1.97 -0.84
C ASN A 166 -3.70 -2.71 0.44
N SER A 167 -3.81 -4.03 0.46
CA SER A 167 -3.38 -4.86 1.60
C SER A 167 -1.86 -4.80 1.82
N ILE A 168 -1.07 -4.77 0.74
CA ILE A 168 0.39 -4.56 0.80
C ILE A 168 0.69 -3.17 1.39
N ALA A 169 0.00 -2.13 0.93
CA ALA A 169 0.18 -0.77 1.44
C ALA A 169 -0.19 -0.62 2.92
N GLN A 170 -1.03 -1.51 3.47
CA GLN A 170 -1.36 -1.56 4.90
C GLN A 170 -0.36 -2.35 5.75
N ALA A 171 0.59 -3.09 5.14
CA ALA A 171 1.58 -3.85 5.89
C ALA A 171 2.43 -2.96 6.82
N PRO A 172 2.99 -1.82 6.37
CA PRO A 172 3.74 -0.90 7.25
C PRO A 172 2.90 -0.39 8.43
N LYS A 173 1.62 -0.07 8.21
CA LYS A 173 0.70 0.35 9.28
C LYS A 173 0.54 -0.76 10.33
N THR A 174 0.39 -2.01 9.87
CA THR A 174 0.23 -3.16 10.76
C THR A 174 1.48 -3.39 11.60
N ILE A 175 2.67 -3.26 10.99
CA ILE A 175 3.97 -3.40 11.68
C ILE A 175 4.11 -2.31 12.73
N ALA A 176 3.78 -1.06 12.38
CA ALA A 176 3.87 0.07 13.31
C ALA A 176 2.95 -0.06 14.53
N LEU A 177 1.84 -0.80 14.43
CA LEU A 177 0.96 -1.07 15.58
C LEU A 177 1.54 -2.10 16.57
N LEU A 178 2.53 -2.89 16.14
CA LEU A 178 3.15 -3.96 16.92
C LEU A 178 4.52 -3.58 17.47
N CYS A 179 5.01 -2.38 17.16
CA CYS A 179 6.35 -1.87 17.46
C CYS A 179 6.31 -0.65 18.38
#